data_AF-A0A7L5ULU3-F1
#
_entry.id   AF-A0A7L5ULU3-F1
#
_cell.length_a   1.000
_cell.length_b   1.000
_cell.length_c   1.000
_cell.angle_alpha   90.00
_cell.angle_beta   90.00
_cell.angle_gamma   90.00
#
_symmetry.space_group_name_H-M   'P 1'
#
loop_
_entity.id
_entity.type
_entity.pdbx_description
1 polymer ?
#
loop_
_entity_poly.entity_id
_entity_poly.type
_entity_poly.pdbx_seq_one_letter_code
_entity_poly.pdbx_strand_id
1 'polypeptide(L)' 'RFGENHAIMGLAFTWLMACACAVPPLVGWSRYIPEGMQCSCGVDYYTRAEGFNNESFVVYMFVCHFLTPLTIVFFCYGR' A
#
# COMPACT_ATOMS: atom_id res chain seq x y z
N ARG A 1 24.13 -19.71 -1.03
CA ARG A 1 24.69 -18.41 -1.50
C ARG A 1 23.54 -17.63 -2.12
N PHE A 2 23.33 -16.37 -1.75
CA PHE A 2 22.33 -15.54 -2.40
C PHE A 2 22.80 -15.21 -3.82
N GLY A 3 21.92 -15.38 -4.80
CA GLY A 3 22.23 -15.24 -6.23
C GLY A 3 21.19 -14.40 -6.94
N GLU A 4 21.39 -14.13 -8.22
CA GLU A 4 20.56 -13.19 -9.01
C GLU A 4 19.07 -13.51 -8.96
N ASN A 5 18.68 -14.78 -9.08
CA ASN A 5 17.28 -15.20 -9.00
C ASN A 5 16.60 -14.71 -7.71
N HIS A 6 17.30 -14.75 -6.58
CA HIS A 6 16.75 -14.30 -5.29
C HIS A 6 16.58 -12.77 -5.25
N ALA A 7 17.49 -12.02 -5.87
CA ALA A 7 17.39 -10.57 -5.97
C ALA A 7 16.23 -10.14 -6.88
N ILE A 8 16.08 -10.80 -8.03
CA ILE A 8 14.96 -10.55 -8.96
C ILE A 8 13.62 -10.90 -8.29
N MET A 9 13.55 -12.00 -7.55
CA MET A 9 12.34 -12.34 -6.78
C MET A 9 11.98 -11.25 -5.76
N GLY A 10 12.97 -10.70 -5.05
CA GLY A 10 12.76 -9.58 -4.13
C GLY A 10 12.24 -8.32 -4.83
N LEU A 11 12.85 -7.96 -5.96
CA LEU A 11 12.42 -6.81 -6.77
C LEU A 11 11.01 -6.99 -7.35
N ALA A 12 10.70 -8.18 -7.87
CA ALA A 12 9.37 -8.46 -8.39
C ALA A 12 8.31 -8.38 -7.29
N PHE A 13 8.63 -8.88 -6.09
CA PHE A 13 7.75 -8.79 -4.94
C PHE A 13 7.51 -7.35 -4.49
N THR A 14 8.53 -6.48 -4.46
CA THR A 14 8.33 -5.07 -4.08
C THR A 14 7.43 -4.33 -5.07
N TRP A 15 7.62 -4.54 -6.37
CA TRP A 15 6.74 -3.98 -7.40
C TRP A 15 5.31 -4.50 -7.29
N LEU A 16 5.12 -5.81 -7.05
CA LEU A 16 3.80 -6.39 -6.83
C LEU A 16 3.09 -5.70 -5.64
N MET A 17 3.78 -5.55 -4.51
CA MET A 17 3.21 -4.92 -3.32
C MET A 17 2.91 -3.43 -3.52
N ALA A 18 3.72 -2.72 -4.31
CA ALA A 18 3.48 -1.33 -4.70
C ALA A 18 2.28 -1.20 -5.66
N CYS A 19 2.15 -2.08 -6.65
CA CYS A 19 0.98 -2.11 -7.52
C CYS A 19 -0.29 -2.45 -6.72
N ALA A 20 -0.19 -3.34 -5.74
CA ALA A 20 -1.31 -3.72 -4.88
C ALA A 20 -1.82 -2.57 -3.99
N CYS A 21 -1.07 -1.47 -3.83
CA CYS A 21 -1.57 -0.25 -3.18
C CYS A 21 -2.01 0.84 -4.17
N ALA A 22 -1.29 1.00 -5.29
CA ALA A 22 -1.52 2.11 -6.23
C ALA A 22 -2.60 1.82 -7.30
N VAL A 23 -2.77 0.57 -7.71
CA VAL A 23 -3.74 0.20 -8.76
C VAL A 23 -5.19 0.14 -8.26
N PRO A 24 -5.52 -0.39 -7.07
CA PRO A 24 -6.92 -0.53 -6.66
C PRO A 24 -7.75 0.77 -6.71
N PRO A 25 -7.22 1.95 -6.30
CA PRO A 25 -7.95 3.23 -6.42
C PRO A 25 -8.23 3.66 -7.86
N LEU A 26 -7.48 3.16 -8.84
CA LEU A 26 -7.73 3.39 -10.27
C LEU A 26 -8.86 2.51 -10.81
N VAL A 27 -9.14 1.37 -10.17
CA VAL A 27 -10.14 0.38 -10.60
C VAL A 27 -11.36 0.30 -9.68
N GLY A 28 -11.51 1.24 -8.74
CA GLY A 28 -12.73 1.44 -7.96
C GLY A 28 -12.70 0.93 -6.52
N TRP A 29 -11.57 0.42 -6.02
CA TRP A 29 -11.40 0.16 -4.60
C TRP A 29 -10.61 1.30 -3.96
N SER A 30 -11.31 2.18 -3.26
CA SER A 30 -10.92 3.57 -3.00
C SER A 30 -10.83 4.41 -4.28
N ARG A 31 -10.31 5.63 -4.18
CA ARG A 31 -10.16 6.61 -5.28
C ARG A 31 -9.05 7.62 -4.98
N TYR A 32 -8.49 8.21 -6.03
CA TYR A 32 -7.60 9.35 -5.93
C TYR A 32 -8.40 10.67 -5.93
N ILE A 33 -8.16 11.51 -4.91
CA ILE A 33 -8.80 12.82 -4.75
C ILE A 33 -7.75 13.88 -4.38
N PRO A 34 -8.02 15.17 -4.61
CA PRO A 34 -7.16 16.21 -4.08
C PRO A 34 -7.25 16.25 -2.54
N GLU A 35 -6.10 16.23 -1.87
CA GLU A 35 -6.01 16.13 -0.41
C GLU A 35 -5.60 17.47 0.22
N GLY A 36 -5.98 17.69 1.49
CA GLY A 36 -5.60 18.88 2.26
C GLY A 36 -5.99 20.19 1.57
N MET A 37 -5.00 21.03 1.24
CA MET A 37 -5.18 22.29 0.49
C MET A 37 -5.57 22.09 -0.99
N GLN A 38 -5.81 20.85 -1.43
CA GLN A 38 -6.25 20.50 -2.79
C GLN A 38 -5.17 20.75 -3.87
N CYS A 39 -3.93 20.98 -3.47
CA CYS A 39 -2.79 21.13 -4.39
C CYS A 39 -2.04 19.80 -4.67
N SER A 40 -2.37 18.73 -3.95
CA SER A 40 -1.81 17.37 -4.10
C SER A 40 -2.96 16.38 -4.32
N CYS A 41 -2.73 15.33 -5.09
CA CYS A 41 -3.68 14.21 -5.21
C CYS A 41 -3.15 13.00 -4.44
N GLY A 42 -4.01 12.41 -3.62
CA GLY A 42 -3.71 11.25 -2.79
C GLY A 42 -4.88 10.28 -2.74
N VAL A 43 -4.68 9.16 -2.07
CA VAL A 43 -5.74 8.16 -1.86
C VAL A 43 -6.74 8.68 -0.84
N ASP A 44 -8.02 8.38 -1.04
CA ASP A 44 -9.09 8.82 -0.16
C ASP A 44 -9.14 7.97 1.14
N TYR A 45 -8.43 8.43 2.16
CA TYR A 45 -8.35 7.78 3.48
C TYR A 45 -9.28 8.38 4.55
N TYR A 46 -9.89 9.54 4.29
CA TYR A 46 -10.62 10.31 5.30
C TYR A 46 -12.11 10.49 5.01
N THR A 47 -12.58 10.19 3.79
CA THR A 47 -14.01 10.27 3.47
C THR A 47 -14.64 8.88 3.36
N ARG A 48 -15.95 8.80 3.63
CA ARG A 48 -16.75 7.59 3.48
C ARG A 48 -17.67 7.72 2.27
N ALA A 49 -17.11 7.49 1.08
CA ALA A 49 -17.87 7.52 -0.16
C ALA A 49 -18.52 6.14 -0.42
N GLU A 50 -19.84 6.14 -0.60
CA GLU A 50 -20.57 4.94 -1.02
C GLU A 50 -20.09 4.48 -2.40
N GLY A 51 -19.98 3.16 -2.59
CA GLY A 51 -19.52 2.54 -3.84
C GLY A 51 -18.00 2.38 -3.99
N PHE A 52 -17.17 3.08 -3.21
CA PHE A 52 -15.70 2.98 -3.28
C PHE A 52 -15.08 2.13 -2.17
N ASN A 53 -15.85 1.79 -1.13
CA ASN A 53 -15.42 0.93 -0.01
C ASN A 53 -14.13 1.42 0.69
N ASN A 54 -13.98 2.75 0.85
CA ASN A 54 -12.79 3.37 1.44
C ASN A 54 -12.40 2.78 2.80
N GLU A 55 -13.36 2.43 3.66
CA GLU A 55 -13.09 1.84 4.97
C GLU A 55 -12.26 0.56 4.87
N SER A 56 -12.68 -0.37 4.00
CA SER A 56 -11.97 -1.63 3.78
C SER A 56 -10.56 -1.43 3.22
N PHE A 57 -10.40 -0.43 2.34
CA PHE A 57 -9.12 -0.08 1.75
C PHE A 57 -8.15 0.52 2.77
N VAL A 58 -8.63 1.38 3.67
CA VAL A 58 -7.81 1.97 4.75
C VAL A 58 -7.36 0.89 5.73
N VAL A 59 -8.24 -0.05 6.10
CA VAL A 59 -7.86 -1.18 6.97
C VAL A 59 -6.79 -2.04 6.29
N TYR A 60 -6.93 -2.33 4.99
CA TYR A 60 -5.93 -3.03 4.20
C TYR A 60 -4.58 -2.32 4.20
N MET A 61 -4.55 -1.00 3.91
CA MET A 61 -3.31 -0.22 3.93
C MET A 61 -2.62 -0.26 5.30
N PHE A 62 -3.40 -0.12 6.37
CA PHE A 62 -2.85 -0.11 7.71
C PHE A 62 -2.24 -1.47 8.09
N VAL A 63 -2.92 -2.58 7.78
CA VAL A 63 -2.44 -3.91 8.16
C VAL A 63 -1.32 -4.41 7.23
N CYS A 64 -1.54 -4.36 5.92
CA CYS A 64 -0.65 -4.94 4.92
C CYS A 64 0.52 -4.01 4.54
N HIS A 65 0.31 -2.70 4.49
CA HIS A 65 1.31 -1.74 3.99
C HIS A 65 1.97 -0.89 5.08
N PHE A 66 1.48 -0.97 6.31
CA PHE A 66 2.10 -0.32 7.47
C PHE A 66 2.53 -1.31 8.56
N LEU A 67 1.60 -2.02 9.20
CA LEU A 67 1.93 -2.92 10.31
C LEU A 67 2.85 -4.08 9.88
N THR A 68 2.56 -4.74 8.77
CA THR A 68 3.36 -5.89 8.31
C THR A 68 4.82 -5.51 8.01
N PRO A 69 5.12 -4.47 7.21
CA PRO A 69 6.50 -3.99 7.02
C PRO A 69 7.16 -3.57 8.34
N LEU A 70 6.43 -2.86 9.21
CA LEU A 70 6.95 -2.39 10.49
C LEU A 70 7.38 -3.57 11.38
N THR A 71 6.55 -4.59 11.50
CA THR A 71 6.86 -5.80 12.26
C THR A 71 8.06 -6.54 11.67
N ILE A 72 8.15 -6.68 10.34
CA ILE A 72 9.28 -7.34 9.68
C ILE A 72 10.58 -6.58 9.95
N VAL A 73 10.58 -5.26 9.82
CA VAL A 73 11.77 -4.42 10.08
C VAL A 73 12.22 -4.56 11.53
N PHE A 74 11.30 -4.43 12.50
CA PHE A 74 11.65 -4.61 13.91
C PHE A 74 12.15 -6.01 14.23
N PHE A 75 11.56 -7.05 13.65
CA PHE A 75 11.99 -8.42 13.90
C PHE A 75 13.35 -8.72 13.27
N CYS A 76 13.60 -8.29 12.04
CA CYS A 76 14.85 -8.59 11.33
C CYS A 76 16.06 -7.81 11.88
N TYR A 77 15.85 -6.57 12.34
CA TYR A 77 16.94 -5.72 12.88
C TYR A 77 16.99 -5.65 14.41
N GLY A 78 15.91 -6.03 15.10
CA GLY A 78 15.87 -6.09 16.56
C GLY A 78 16.32 -7.44 17.13
N ARG A 79 16.60 -8.41 16.26
CA ARG A 79 17.38 -9.61 16.59
C ARG A 79 18.82 -9.41 16.14
#